data_AF-A0A423XQ02-F1
#
_entry.id   AF-A0A423XQ02-F1
#
_cell.length_a   1.000
_cell.length_b   1.000
_cell.length_c   1.000
_cell.angle_alpha   90.00
_cell.angle_beta   90.00
_cell.angle_gamma   90.00
#
_symmetry.space_group_name_H-M   'P 1'
#
loop_
_entity.id
_entity.type
_entity.pdbx_description
1 polymer ?
#
loop_
_entity_poly.entity_id
_entity_poly.type
_entity_poly.pdbx_seq_one_letter_code
_entity_poly.pdbx_strand_id
1 'polypeptide(L)'
;MRLMSLDIVALSAGASMKGEFEARLKAVLEEAASSELPVILFIDEVHNLVGAGNTAGTGDAANLLKPALARGQLRTIGATTWSEFKRHIEKDPALTRRFQVLHVEEPYVVNASEMLR
;
A
#
# COMPACT_ATOMS: atom_id res chain seq x y z
N MET A 1 -0.76 2.95 -19.54
CA MET A 1 -0.78 3.01 -18.06
C MET A 1 -1.56 1.81 -17.56
N ARG A 2 -1.11 1.14 -16.49
CA ARG A 2 -1.78 -0.03 -15.90
C ARG A 2 -2.04 0.19 -14.41
N LEU A 3 -3.20 -0.25 -13.93
CA LEU A 3 -3.49 -0.35 -12.49
C LEU A 3 -3.27 -1.80 -12.07
N MET A 4 -2.43 -2.04 -11.08
CA MET A 4 -2.08 -3.37 -10.59
C MET A 4 -2.31 -3.43 -9.08
N SER A 5 -3.01 -4.47 -8.61
CA SER A 5 -3.20 -4.70 -7.18
C SER A 5 -2.02 -5.48 -6.60
N LEU A 6 -1.54 -5.05 -5.44
CA LEU A 6 -0.53 -5.77 -4.66
C LEU A 6 -1.23 -6.70 -3.66
N ASP A 7 -1.09 -8.01 -3.88
CA ASP A 7 -1.58 -9.01 -2.93
C ASP A 7 -0.51 -9.35 -1.89
N ILE A 8 -0.66 -8.79 -0.69
CA ILE A 8 0.27 -9.00 0.42
C ILE A 8 0.19 -10.44 0.94
N VAL A 9 -0.97 -11.07 0.88
CA VAL A 9 -1.18 -12.45 1.34
C VAL A 9 -0.45 -13.40 0.41
N ALA A 10 -0.58 -13.22 -0.90
CA ALA A 10 0.16 -14.00 -1.91
C ALA A 10 1.68 -13.81 -1.78
N LEU A 11 2.15 -12.59 -1.49
CA LEU A 11 3.57 -12.34 -1.26
C LEU A 11 4.11 -13.05 -0.01
N SER A 12 3.30 -13.09 1.04
CA SER A 12 3.64 -13.73 2.32
C SER A 12 3.50 -15.26 2.27
N ALA A 13 2.65 -15.78 1.38
CA ALA A 13 2.45 -17.21 1.21
C ALA A 13 3.77 -17.91 0.80
N GLY A 14 4.21 -18.85 1.63
CA GLY A 14 5.46 -19.57 1.41
C GLY A 14 6.73 -18.73 1.57
N ALA A 15 6.65 -17.52 2.12
CA ALA A 15 7.81 -16.78 2.61
C ALA A 15 8.02 -17.19 4.08
N SER A 16 8.84 -18.22 4.30
CA SER A 16 9.01 -18.81 5.64
C SER A 16 9.94 -17.99 6.52
N MET A 17 10.78 -17.17 5.87
CA MET A 17 11.76 -16.28 6.48
C MET A 17 11.41 -14.83 6.17
N LYS A 18 11.53 -13.92 7.16
CA LYS A 18 11.28 -12.47 7.00
C LYS A 18 11.94 -11.87 5.74
N GLY A 19 13.18 -12.27 5.46
CA GLY A 19 13.94 -11.78 4.30
C GLY A 19 13.39 -12.20 2.93
N GLU A 20 12.67 -13.33 2.84
CA GLU A 20 12.07 -13.77 1.57
C GLU A 20 10.89 -12.89 1.16
N PHE A 21 10.04 -12.52 2.12
CA PHE A 21 8.95 -11.58 1.89
C PHE A 21 9.48 -10.23 1.42
N GLU A 22 10.49 -9.68 2.11
CA GLU A 22 11.11 -8.40 1.74
C GLU A 22 11.75 -8.45 0.35
N ALA A 23 12.43 -9.54 0.01
CA ALA A 23 13.03 -9.72 -1.31
C ALA A 23 11.96 -9.77 -2.42
N ARG A 24 10.86 -10.49 -2.20
CA ARG A 24 9.74 -10.55 -3.15
C ARG A 24 9.06 -9.18 -3.30
N LEU A 25 8.79 -8.50 -2.20
CA LEU A 25 8.20 -7.16 -2.24
C LEU A 25 9.12 -6.20 -2.99
N LYS A 26 10.42 -6.19 -2.68
CA LYS A 26 11.40 -5.36 -3.38
C LYS A 26 11.41 -5.62 -4.88
N ALA A 27 11.41 -6.89 -5.30
CA ALA A 27 11.36 -7.26 -6.71
C ALA A 27 10.11 -6.72 -7.42
N VAL A 28 8.94 -6.82 -6.79
CA VAL A 28 7.69 -6.27 -7.33
C VAL A 28 7.74 -4.74 -7.45
N LEU A 29 8.29 -4.05 -6.44
CA LEU A 29 8.43 -2.59 -6.49
C LEU A 29 9.41 -2.14 -7.58
N GLU A 30 10.50 -2.87 -7.78
CA GLU A 30 11.49 -2.61 -8.83
C GLU A 30 10.91 -2.86 -10.23
N GLU A 31 10.14 -3.94 -10.41
CA GLU A 31 9.44 -4.23 -11.67
C GLU A 31 8.40 -3.15 -12.00
N ALA A 32 7.61 -2.73 -11.00
CA ALA A 32 6.64 -1.65 -11.18
C ALA A 32 7.32 -0.31 -11.55
N ALA A 33 8.46 0.01 -10.91
CA ALA A 33 9.21 1.25 -11.15
C ALA A 33 9.97 1.25 -12.49
N SER A 34 10.40 0.09 -12.98
CA SER A 34 11.15 -0.06 -14.24
C SER A 34 10.29 -0.37 -15.45
N SER A 35 8.97 -0.54 -15.27
CA SER A 35 8.05 -0.87 -16.35
C SER A 35 8.04 0.21 -17.45
N GLU A 36 8.18 -0.20 -18.71
CA GLU A 36 8.05 0.67 -19.89
C GLU A 36 6.70 1.38 -19.94
N LEU A 37 5.63 0.71 -19.48
CA LEU A 37 4.30 1.28 -19.33
C LEU A 37 4.11 1.74 -17.88
N PRO A 38 3.72 3.01 -17.61
CA PRO A 38 3.50 3.49 -16.25
C PRO A 38 2.53 2.60 -15.46
N VAL A 39 2.96 2.14 -14.29
CA VAL A 39 2.17 1.33 -13.35
C VAL A 39 1.69 2.19 -12.19
N ILE A 40 0.41 2.06 -11.84
CA ILE A 40 -0.15 2.50 -10.57
C ILE A 40 -0.32 1.25 -9.72
N LEU A 41 0.37 1.21 -8.59
CA LEU A 41 0.26 0.11 -7.63
C LEU A 41 -0.88 0.43 -6.65
N PHE A 42 -1.93 -0.37 -6.67
CA PHE A 42 -3.00 -0.34 -5.68
C PHE A 42 -2.65 -1.27 -4.52
N ILE A 43 -2.76 -0.78 -3.30
CA ILE A 43 -2.49 -1.53 -2.09
C ILE A 43 -3.72 -1.41 -1.20
N ASP A 44 -4.49 -2.49 -1.13
CA ASP A 44 -5.55 -2.57 -0.14
C ASP A 44 -4.96 -2.74 1.26
N GLU A 45 -5.63 -2.20 2.26
CA GLU A 45 -5.15 -2.14 3.65
C GLU A 45 -3.68 -1.71 3.74
N VAL A 46 -3.31 -0.59 3.11
CA VAL A 46 -1.91 -0.12 3.00
C VAL A 46 -1.22 0.04 4.36
N HIS A 47 -1.99 0.24 5.44
CA HIS A 47 -1.49 0.25 6.81
C HIS A 47 -0.82 -1.07 7.21
N ASN A 48 -1.16 -2.21 6.59
CA ASN A 48 -0.48 -3.48 6.84
C ASN A 48 0.99 -3.47 6.38
N LEU A 49 1.36 -2.64 5.40
CA LEU A 49 2.76 -2.48 5.00
C LEU A 49 3.50 -1.42 5.83
N VAL A 50 2.76 -0.49 6.44
CA VAL A 50 3.32 0.65 7.17
C VAL A 50 3.40 0.42 8.68
N GLY A 51 2.37 -0.23 9.23
CA GLY A 51 2.10 -0.38 10.66
C GLY A 51 2.45 -1.76 11.24
N ALA A 52 2.94 -2.67 10.43
CA ALA A 52 3.28 -4.06 10.77
C ALA A 52 4.47 -4.25 11.75
N GLY A 53 4.82 -3.24 12.54
CA GLY A 53 5.93 -3.30 13.49
C GLY A 53 5.74 -4.31 14.64
N ASN A 54 4.56 -4.91 14.83
CA ASN A 54 4.26 -5.78 15.97
C ASN A 54 3.91 -7.24 15.61
N THR A 55 3.78 -7.59 14.32
CA THR A 55 3.54 -8.98 13.90
C THR A 55 4.81 -9.48 13.23
N ALA A 56 5.38 -10.57 13.72
CA ALA A 56 6.64 -11.13 13.23
C ALA A 56 6.57 -11.40 11.72
N GLY A 57 7.20 -10.55 10.89
CA GLY A 57 7.38 -10.78 9.46
C GLY A 57 7.19 -9.56 8.54
N THR A 58 6.36 -8.58 8.91
CA THR A 58 5.91 -7.52 7.97
C THR A 58 6.43 -6.11 8.30
N GLY A 59 7.09 -5.93 9.44
CA GLY A 59 7.49 -4.63 9.99
C GLY A 59 8.57 -3.80 9.28
N ASP A 60 9.02 -4.20 8.08
CA ASP A 60 10.06 -3.49 7.30
C ASP A 60 9.61 -3.04 5.91
N ALA A 61 8.40 -3.42 5.47
CA ALA A 61 7.89 -3.04 4.15
C ALA A 61 7.81 -1.52 3.96
N ALA A 62 7.51 -0.78 5.02
CA ALA A 62 7.52 0.68 5.05
C ALA A 62 8.88 1.26 4.61
N ASN A 63 9.98 0.65 5.03
CA ASN A 63 11.33 1.11 4.70
C ASN A 63 11.70 0.82 3.25
N LEU A 64 11.08 -0.19 2.63
CA LEU A 64 11.21 -0.47 1.20
C LEU A 64 10.37 0.51 0.35
N LEU A 65 9.17 0.88 0.82
CA LEU A 65 8.28 1.79 0.11
C LEU A 65 8.74 3.25 0.17
N LYS A 66 9.20 3.73 1.34
CA LYS A 66 9.57 5.15 1.56
C LYS A 66 10.55 5.70 0.52
N PRO A 67 11.67 5.03 0.18
CA PRO A 67 12.60 5.54 -0.83
C PRO A 67 11.99 5.59 -2.23
N ALA A 68 11.20 4.59 -2.62
CA ALA A 68 10.55 4.52 -3.93
C ALA A 68 9.51 5.65 -4.11
N LEU A 69 8.71 5.89 -3.07
CA LEU A 69 7.76 7.01 -3.00
C LEU A 69 8.48 8.36 -2.99
N ALA A 70 9.59 8.48 -2.24
CA ALA A 70 10.33 9.73 -2.12
C ALA A 70 10.98 10.18 -3.44
N ARG A 71 11.45 9.21 -4.24
CA ARG A 71 12.03 9.47 -5.57
C ARG A 71 10.97 9.66 -6.67
N GLY A 72 9.68 9.47 -6.36
CA GLY A 72 8.60 9.57 -7.36
C GLY A 72 8.64 8.47 -8.43
N GLN A 73 9.36 7.38 -8.17
CA GLN A 73 9.52 6.25 -9.10
C GLN A 73 8.31 5.31 -9.07
N LEU A 74 7.53 5.35 -7.98
CA LEU A 74 6.36 4.52 -7.79
C LEU A 74 5.12 5.41 -7.65
N ARG A 75 4.10 5.14 -8.46
CA ARG A 75 2.76 5.73 -8.30
C ARG A 75 1.92 4.74 -7.51
N THR A 76 1.33 5.18 -6.41
CA THR A 76 0.63 4.29 -5.49
C THR A 76 -0.72 4.86 -5.08
N ILE A 77 -1.73 4.00 -5.02
CA ILE A 77 -3.01 4.27 -4.38
C ILE A 77 -3.12 3.29 -3.21
N GLY A 78 -3.25 3.82 -1.99
CA GLY A 78 -3.46 3.01 -0.79
C GLY A 78 -4.88 3.18 -0.28
N ALA A 79 -5.54 2.08 0.09
CA ALA A 79 -6.81 2.10 0.79
C ALA A 79 -6.59 1.75 2.28
N THR A 80 -7.29 2.45 3.17
CA THR A 80 -7.24 2.20 4.62
C THR A 80 -8.44 2.83 5.30
N THR A 81 -8.79 2.32 6.47
CA THR A 81 -9.74 2.99 7.36
C THR A 81 -9.11 4.23 8.00
N TRP A 82 -9.96 5.14 8.47
CA TRP A 82 -9.53 6.38 9.12
C TRP A 82 -8.74 6.14 10.43
N SER A 83 -9.16 5.14 11.22
CA SER A 83 -8.48 4.78 12.46
C SER A 83 -7.05 4.30 12.21
N GLU A 84 -6.85 3.47 11.18
CA GLU A 84 -5.53 2.93 10.84
C GLU A 84 -4.65 3.99 10.17
N PHE A 85 -5.24 4.89 9.35
CA PHE A 85 -4.53 6.06 8.83
C PHE A 85 -3.95 6.91 9.98
N LYS A 86 -4.76 7.31 10.96
CA LYS A 86 -4.30 8.10 12.11
C LYS A 86 -3.27 7.38 12.95
N ARG A 87 -3.39 6.06 13.10
CA ARG A 87 -2.50 5.26 13.92
C ARG A 87 -1.13 5.07 13.30
N HIS A 88 -1.07 4.79 12.00
CA HIS A 88 0.14 4.31 11.33
C HIS A 88 0.73 5.26 10.28
N ILE A 89 -0.11 5.97 9.53
CA ILE A 89 0.35 6.79 8.38
C ILE A 89 0.52 8.25 8.79
N GLU A 90 -0.45 8.83 9.49
CA GLU A 90 -0.42 10.24 9.92
C GLU A 90 0.78 10.56 10.82
N LYS A 91 1.20 9.58 11.62
CA LYS A 91 2.36 9.71 12.52
C LYS A 91 3.71 9.67 11.81
N ASP A 92 3.77 9.28 10.54
CA ASP A 92 5.01 9.19 9.77
C ASP A 92 5.17 10.41 8.83
N PRO A 93 6.10 11.34 9.12
CA PRO A 93 6.32 12.53 8.29
C PRO A 93 6.76 12.22 6.86
N ALA A 94 7.40 11.08 6.62
CA ALA A 94 7.84 10.71 5.28
C ALA A 94 6.65 10.30 4.40
N LEU A 95 5.65 9.62 4.98
CA LEU A 95 4.46 9.19 4.27
C LEU A 95 3.46 10.32 4.07
N THR A 96 3.20 11.12 5.10
CA THR A 96 2.28 12.27 5.02
C THR A 96 2.71 13.32 4.00
N ARG A 97 4.02 13.45 3.72
CA ARG A 97 4.54 14.33 2.66
C ARG A 97 4.40 13.77 1.24
N ARG A 98 4.10 12.47 1.08
CA ARG A 98 4.07 11.78 -0.21
C ARG A 98 2.68 11.31 -0.60
N PHE A 99 1.83 11.04 0.38
CA PHE A 99 0.44 10.71 0.16
C PHE A 99 -0.44 11.96 0.28
N GLN A 100 -1.32 12.13 -0.70
CA GLN A 100 -2.48 13.00 -0.57
C GLN A 100 -3.63 12.17 0.02
N VAL A 101 -4.20 12.64 1.12
CA VAL A 101 -5.36 12.00 1.75
C VAL A 101 -6.62 12.39 0.99
N LEU A 102 -7.37 11.39 0.53
CA LEU A 102 -8.71 11.55 -0.03
C LEU A 102 -9.70 10.88 0.92
N HIS A 103 -10.55 11.67 1.56
CA HIS A 103 -11.59 11.13 2.42
C HIS A 103 -12.74 10.64 1.55
N VAL A 104 -13.08 9.36 1.70
CA VAL A 104 -14.22 8.74 0.99
C VAL A 104 -15.30 8.50 2.03
N GLU A 105 -16.40 9.22 1.90
CA GLU A 105 -17.56 9.08 2.80
C GLU A 105 -18.42 7.90 2.37
N GLU A 106 -19.21 7.40 3.32
CA GLU A 106 -20.22 6.38 3.04
C GLU A 106 -21.24 6.90 2.02
N PRO A 107 -21.73 6.04 1.11
CA PRO A 107 -22.75 6.45 0.16
C PRO A 107 -24.05 6.82 0.87
N TYR A 108 -24.69 7.90 0.42
CA TYR A 108 -26.06 8.20 0.85
C TYR A 108 -27.01 7.07 0.49
N VAL A 109 -28.11 6.94 1.25
CA VAL A 109 -29.11 5.86 1.07
C VAL A 109 -29.57 5.71 -0.38
N VAL A 110 -29.76 6.82 -1.11
CA VAL A 110 -30.15 6.78 -2.52
C VAL A 110 -29.07 6.11 -3.38
N ASN A 111 -27.82 6.54 -3.26
CA ASN A 111 -26.69 5.97 -4.01
C ASN A 111 -26.45 4.51 -3.62
N ALA A 112 -26.52 4.19 -2.32
CA ALA A 112 -26.39 2.81 -1.83
C ALA A 112 -27.50 1.90 -2.38
N SER A 113 -28.73 2.41 -2.48
CA SER A 113 -29.86 1.69 -3.07
C SER A 113 -29.66 1.44 -4.57
N GLU A 114 -29.01 2.36 -5.29
CA GLU A 114 -28.65 2.18 -6.71
C GLU A 114 -27.52 1.16 -6.89
N MET A 115 -26.53 1.12 -6.00
CA MET A 115 -25.42 0.14 -6.05
C MET A 115 -25.88 -1.32 -5.86
N LEU A 116 -27.03 -1.53 -5.21
CA LEU A 116 -27.60 -2.85 -4.94
C LEU A 116 -28.56 -3.36 -6.03
N ARG A 117 -28.91 -2.52 -7.02
CA ARG A 117 -29.80 -2.87 -8.12
C ARG A 117 -29.02 -3.36 -9.33
#